data_AF-A0A9Q2IK70-F1
#
_entry.id   AF-A0A9Q2IK70-F1
#
_cell.length_a   1.000
_cell.length_b   1.000
_cell.length_c   1.000
_cell.angle_alpha   90.00
_cell.angle_beta   90.00
_cell.angle_gamma   90.00
#
_symmetry.space_group_name_H-M   'P 1'
#
loop_
_entity.id
_entity.type
_entity.pdbx_description
1 polymer ?
#
loop_
_entity_poly.entity_id
_entity_poly.type
_entity_poly.pdbx_seq_one_letter_code
_entity_poly.pdbx_strand_id
1 'polypeptide(L)'
;MSKKPPTDWAEIANAYCAGSLSNRQIAKQFGIAESTLRKRIASEGWEKTGAQKVRTSTPKVRTTAHQRPVAHKRPSPVVAEAIPEDLEERLLCLAGRMTEELEHSTEHLDEIIETISDETADDKSPRRQAEMMKAVSHSMRANILKTIAQTVTLLGGKAGSKKGKKEQQKDEAEKASSGRFAPMTQPKLVVNNGKRRDG
;
A
#
# COMPACT_ATOMS: atom_id res chain seq x y z
N MET A 1 -23.40 0.68 -53.95
CA MET A 1 -23.66 -0.25 -52.81
C MET A 1 -22.37 -0.99 -52.47
N SER A 2 -21.46 -0.39 -51.69
CA SER A 2 -20.19 -1.03 -51.35
C SER A 2 -20.39 -2.01 -50.20
N LYS A 3 -20.22 -3.30 -50.53
CA LYS A 3 -20.33 -4.44 -49.60
C LYS A 3 -19.24 -4.31 -48.54
N LYS A 4 -19.65 -4.19 -47.27
CA LYS A 4 -18.73 -4.19 -46.12
C LYS A 4 -18.01 -5.56 -46.09
N PRO A 5 -16.71 -5.61 -45.76
CA PRO A 5 -15.96 -6.86 -45.74
C PRO A 5 -16.62 -7.87 -44.80
N PRO A 6 -16.57 -9.18 -45.13
CA PRO A 6 -17.07 -10.23 -44.25
C PRO A 6 -16.36 -10.10 -42.90
N THR A 7 -17.15 -9.98 -41.84
CA THR A 7 -16.62 -9.84 -40.49
C THR A 7 -16.23 -11.22 -39.99
N ASP A 8 -14.95 -11.43 -39.72
CA ASP A 8 -14.44 -12.71 -39.21
C ASP A 8 -14.73 -12.86 -37.71
N TRP A 9 -15.96 -13.32 -37.42
CA TRP A 9 -16.47 -13.46 -36.05
C TRP A 9 -15.67 -14.45 -35.20
N ALA A 10 -15.01 -15.43 -35.80
CA ALA A 10 -14.16 -16.39 -35.10
C ALA A 10 -12.91 -15.73 -34.47
N GLU A 11 -12.31 -14.74 -35.14
CA GLU A 11 -11.16 -14.00 -34.59
C GLU A 11 -11.58 -13.09 -33.43
N ILE A 12 -12.76 -12.49 -33.54
CA ILE A 12 -13.36 -11.65 -32.50
C ILE A 12 -13.66 -12.50 -31.26
N ALA A 13 -14.15 -13.72 -31.44
CA ALA A 13 -14.40 -14.68 -30.35
C ALA A 13 -13.11 -15.02 -29.62
N ASN A 14 -12.05 -15.37 -30.35
CA ASN A 14 -10.74 -15.69 -29.77
C ASN A 14 -10.14 -14.49 -29.01
N ALA A 15 -10.19 -13.28 -29.58
CA ALA A 15 -9.71 -12.07 -28.91
C ALA A 15 -10.51 -11.73 -27.64
N TYR A 16 -11.82 -12.02 -27.64
CA TYR A 16 -12.68 -11.85 -26.48
C TYR A 16 -12.40 -12.90 -25.38
N CYS A 17 -12.28 -14.17 -25.77
CA CYS A 17 -11.94 -15.28 -24.86
C CYS A 17 -10.54 -15.15 -24.26
N ALA A 18 -9.58 -14.61 -25.02
CA ALA A 18 -8.22 -14.33 -24.55
C ALA A 18 -8.16 -13.29 -23.41
N GLY A 19 -9.22 -12.51 -23.20
CA GLY A 19 -9.39 -11.63 -22.04
C GLY A 19 -8.43 -10.43 -21.94
N SER A 20 -7.50 -10.28 -22.88
CA SER A 20 -6.43 -9.27 -22.88
C SER A 20 -6.87 -7.88 -23.34
N LEU A 21 -7.93 -7.79 -24.15
CA LEU A 21 -8.45 -6.54 -24.71
C LEU A 21 -9.85 -6.22 -24.15
N SER A 22 -10.10 -4.93 -23.90
CA SER A 22 -11.44 -4.45 -23.55
C SER A 22 -12.39 -4.56 -24.76
N ASN A 23 -13.70 -4.71 -24.52
CA ASN A 23 -14.71 -4.82 -25.58
C ASN A 23 -14.64 -3.62 -26.56
N ARG A 24 -14.28 -2.44 -26.05
CA ARG A 24 -14.09 -1.22 -26.85
C ARG A 24 -12.85 -1.29 -27.75
N GLN A 25 -11.76 -1.88 -27.28
CA GLN A 25 -10.55 -2.09 -28.11
C GLN A 25 -10.78 -3.13 -29.20
N ILE A 26 -11.44 -4.24 -28.87
CA ILE A 26 -11.83 -5.28 -29.84
C ILE A 26 -12.72 -4.66 -30.93
N ALA A 27 -13.75 -3.91 -30.54
CA ALA A 27 -14.63 -3.23 -31.49
C ALA A 27 -13.88 -2.28 -32.44
N LYS A 28 -12.88 -1.53 -31.93
CA LYS A 28 -12.04 -0.62 -32.74
C LYS A 28 -11.13 -1.38 -33.71
N GLN A 29 -10.50 -2.47 -33.26
CA GLN A 29 -9.58 -3.26 -34.08
C GLN A 29 -10.28 -3.90 -35.29
N PHE A 30 -11.50 -4.38 -35.09
CA PHE A 30 -12.29 -5.03 -36.14
C PHE A 30 -13.24 -4.07 -36.89
N GLY A 31 -13.25 -2.77 -36.54
CA GLY A 31 -14.06 -1.76 -37.23
C GLY A 31 -15.58 -1.89 -37.03
N ILE A 32 -16.02 -2.53 -35.93
CA ILE A 32 -17.42 -2.82 -35.64
C ILE A 32 -17.92 -1.91 -34.51
N ALA A 33 -19.22 -1.62 -34.48
CA ALA A 33 -19.83 -0.96 -33.34
C ALA A 33 -19.81 -1.86 -32.09
N GLU A 34 -19.41 -1.29 -30.94
CA GLU A 34 -19.35 -2.03 -29.66
C GLU A 34 -20.71 -2.64 -29.25
N SER A 35 -21.81 -1.98 -29.63
CA SER A 35 -23.17 -2.48 -29.42
C SER A 35 -23.44 -3.80 -30.15
N THR A 36 -22.89 -3.98 -31.35
CA THR A 36 -23.01 -5.21 -32.14
C THR A 36 -22.20 -6.34 -31.50
N LEU A 37 -20.99 -6.04 -31.01
CA LEU A 37 -20.17 -6.99 -30.26
C LEU A 37 -20.88 -7.47 -28.99
N ARG A 38 -21.47 -6.57 -28.19
CA ARG A 38 -22.22 -6.92 -26.98
C ARG A 38 -23.45 -7.77 -27.25
N LYS A 39 -24.23 -7.43 -28.29
CA LYS A 39 -25.39 -8.24 -28.70
C LYS A 39 -24.99 -9.66 -29.08
N ARG A 40 -23.83 -9.80 -29.74
CA ARG A 40 -23.35 -11.09 -30.21
C ARG A 40 -22.74 -11.95 -29.11
N ILE A 41 -22.01 -11.35 -28.18
CA ILE A 41 -21.58 -12.02 -26.93
C ILE A 41 -22.79 -12.58 -26.18
N ALA A 42 -23.88 -11.81 -26.09
CA ALA A 42 -25.10 -12.24 -25.42
C ALA A 42 -25.84 -13.36 -26.17
N SER A 43 -25.80 -13.38 -27.51
CA SER A 43 -26.45 -14.42 -28.32
C SER A 43 -25.64 -15.71 -28.43
N GLU A 44 -24.31 -15.62 -28.47
CA GLU A 44 -23.40 -16.77 -28.63
C GLU A 44 -22.79 -17.25 -27.30
N GLY A 45 -23.08 -16.57 -26.18
CA GLY A 45 -22.69 -17.02 -24.84
C GLY A 45 -21.18 -17.01 -24.60
N TRP A 46 -20.42 -16.12 -25.25
CA TRP A 46 -18.97 -16.11 -25.09
C TRP A 46 -18.57 -15.72 -23.66
N GLU A 47 -17.76 -16.56 -23.03
CA GLU A 47 -17.20 -16.31 -21.70
C GLU A 47 -15.73 -15.90 -21.81
N LYS A 48 -15.30 -14.93 -20.99
CA LYS A 48 -13.88 -14.55 -20.93
C LYS A 48 -13.14 -15.59 -20.08
N THR A 49 -12.18 -16.28 -20.66
CA THR A 49 -11.28 -17.15 -19.91
C THR A 49 -10.35 -16.27 -19.08
N GLY A 50 -10.71 -16.03 -17.81
CA GLY A 50 -9.84 -15.41 -16.82
C GLY A 50 -9.36 -13.98 -17.13
N ALA A 51 -10.27 -13.03 -17.38
CA ALA A 51 -9.89 -11.62 -17.53
C ALA A 51 -9.48 -10.99 -16.18
N GLN A 52 -8.17 -10.96 -15.96
CA GLN A 52 -7.44 -10.08 -15.05
C GLN A 52 -8.07 -8.68 -15.05
N LYS A 53 -8.59 -8.27 -13.89
CA LYS A 53 -9.36 -7.03 -13.71
C LYS A 53 -8.41 -5.83 -13.73
N VAL A 54 -7.96 -5.42 -14.91
CA VAL A 54 -7.20 -4.18 -15.12
C VAL A 54 -8.13 -3.00 -14.86
N ARG A 55 -8.08 -2.47 -13.64
CA ARG A 55 -8.71 -1.19 -13.28
C ARG A 55 -7.83 -0.06 -13.81
N THR A 56 -8.11 0.44 -15.00
CA THR A 56 -7.67 1.78 -15.39
C THR A 56 -8.65 2.79 -14.77
N SER A 57 -8.23 3.40 -13.66
CA SER A 57 -8.90 4.59 -13.13
C SER A 57 -8.02 5.80 -13.40
N THR A 58 -8.41 6.61 -14.37
CA THR A 58 -7.91 7.98 -14.56
C THR A 58 -8.74 8.93 -13.69
N PRO A 59 -8.13 9.86 -12.95
CA PRO A 59 -8.90 10.79 -12.12
C PRO A 59 -9.40 11.95 -13.00
N LYS A 60 -10.72 12.20 -12.96
CA LYS A 60 -11.34 13.41 -13.54
C LYS A 60 -11.84 14.29 -12.40
N VAL A 61 -11.33 15.51 -12.38
CA VAL A 61 -11.66 16.60 -11.46
C VAL A 61 -13.13 17.02 -11.62
N ARG A 62 -13.90 17.09 -10.50
CA ARG A 62 -14.71 18.25 -10.06
C ARG A 62 -15.70 17.89 -8.92
N THR A 63 -15.45 18.55 -7.77
CA THR A 63 -16.35 19.27 -6.84
C THR A 63 -17.69 18.71 -6.30
N THR A 64 -17.86 19.01 -5.00
CA THR A 64 -19.05 19.19 -4.13
C THR A 64 -19.78 18.00 -3.49
N ALA A 65 -19.56 17.94 -2.16
CA ALA A 65 -20.52 17.83 -1.06
C ALA A 65 -21.33 16.53 -0.81
N HIS A 66 -21.05 15.98 0.39
CA HIS A 66 -21.87 15.12 1.26
C HIS A 66 -22.34 13.76 0.71
N GLN A 67 -21.74 12.67 1.20
CA GLN A 67 -22.30 11.86 2.30
C GLN A 67 -21.59 10.51 2.50
N ARG A 68 -21.56 10.11 3.79
CA ARG A 68 -21.51 8.77 4.38
C ARG A 68 -20.11 8.19 4.71
N PRO A 69 -19.85 7.82 5.99
CA PRO A 69 -18.61 7.16 6.35
C PRO A 69 -18.60 5.78 5.71
N VAL A 70 -17.71 5.58 4.75
CA VAL A 70 -17.47 4.29 4.13
C VAL A 70 -16.87 3.39 5.22
N ALA A 71 -17.61 2.34 5.58
CA ALA A 71 -17.10 1.27 6.43
C ALA A 71 -15.76 0.79 5.85
N HIS A 72 -14.67 0.98 6.60
CA HIS A 72 -13.38 0.43 6.24
C HIS A 72 -13.51 -1.08 6.15
N LYS A 73 -13.64 -1.60 4.92
CA LYS A 73 -13.56 -3.02 4.65
C LYS A 73 -12.17 -3.44 5.09
N ARG A 74 -12.09 -4.20 6.20
CA ARG A 74 -10.85 -4.78 6.70
C ARG A 74 -10.11 -5.38 5.50
N PRO A 75 -8.83 -5.03 5.25
CA PRO A 75 -8.05 -5.76 4.27
C PRO A 75 -8.09 -7.24 4.68
N SER A 76 -8.52 -8.09 3.75
CA SER A 76 -8.35 -9.53 3.82
C SER A 76 -6.89 -9.84 4.16
N PRO A 77 -6.61 -10.90 4.94
CA PRO A 77 -5.23 -11.23 5.29
C PRO A 77 -4.49 -11.48 3.99
N VAL A 78 -3.54 -10.60 3.68
CA VAL A 78 -2.48 -10.89 2.73
C VAL A 78 -1.84 -12.15 3.29
N VAL A 79 -1.85 -13.22 2.49
CA VAL A 79 -1.10 -14.44 2.78
C VAL A 79 0.29 -13.97 3.18
N ALA A 80 0.71 -14.28 4.41
CA ALA A 80 2.01 -13.94 4.92
C ALA A 80 3.04 -14.73 4.11
N GLU A 81 3.38 -14.22 2.93
CA GLU A 81 4.64 -14.52 2.28
C GLU A 81 5.70 -14.16 3.32
N ALA A 82 6.49 -15.17 3.70
CA ALA A 82 7.52 -15.02 4.71
C ALA A 82 8.35 -13.80 4.35
N ILE A 83 8.25 -12.74 5.17
CA ILE A 83 9.13 -11.60 5.07
C ILE A 83 10.54 -12.19 5.17
N PRO A 84 11.44 -11.94 4.20
CA PRO A 84 12.80 -12.44 4.29
C PRO A 84 13.36 -12.03 5.65
N GLU A 85 13.88 -12.98 6.43
CA GLU A 85 14.45 -12.71 7.77
C GLU A 85 15.55 -11.62 7.72
N ASP A 86 16.10 -11.38 6.54
CA ASP A 86 17.17 -10.43 6.20
C ASP A 86 16.64 -9.08 5.60
N LEU A 87 15.33 -8.83 5.53
CA LEU A 87 14.83 -7.58 4.92
C LEU A 87 15.29 -6.34 5.70
N GLU A 88 15.33 -6.43 7.03
CA GLU A 88 15.79 -5.32 7.87
C GLU A 88 17.28 -5.02 7.63
N GLU A 89 18.13 -6.04 7.61
CA GLU A 89 19.56 -5.91 7.35
C GLU A 89 19.84 -5.39 5.94
N ARG A 90 19.09 -5.83 4.92
CA ARG A 90 19.19 -5.27 3.55
C ARG A 90 18.77 -3.80 3.49
N LEU A 91 17.71 -3.40 4.21
CA LEU A 91 17.27 -2.01 4.27
C LEU A 91 18.28 -1.13 5.00
N LEU A 92 18.88 -1.63 6.08
CA LEU A 92 19.95 -0.95 6.82
C LEU A 92 21.21 -0.80 5.97
N CYS A 93 21.62 -1.84 5.23
CA CYS A 93 22.73 -1.77 4.28
C CYS A 93 22.49 -0.71 3.19
N LEU A 94 21.27 -0.65 2.66
CA LEU A 94 20.90 0.36 1.66
C LEU A 94 20.93 1.78 2.26
N ALA A 95 20.40 1.96 3.48
CA ALA A 95 20.44 3.24 4.18
C ALA A 95 21.89 3.70 4.45
N GLY A 96 22.79 2.78 4.82
CA GLY A 96 24.22 3.06 5.00
C GLY A 96 24.86 3.59 3.72
N ARG A 97 24.73 2.86 2.60
CA ARG A 97 25.27 3.30 1.29
C ARG A 97 24.70 4.64 0.83
N MET A 98 23.42 4.88 1.08
CA MET A 98 22.79 6.18 0.77
C MET A 98 23.32 7.31 1.65
N THR A 99 23.71 7.01 2.89
CA THR A 99 24.30 7.98 3.81
C THR A 99 25.71 8.32 3.37
N GLU A 100 26.53 7.32 3.02
CA GLU A 100 27.87 7.52 2.45
C GLU A 100 27.84 8.35 1.17
N GLU A 101 26.88 8.08 0.25
CA GLU A 101 26.73 8.89 -0.98
C GLU A 101 26.38 10.35 -0.65
N LEU A 102 25.53 10.59 0.35
CA LEU A 102 25.18 11.93 0.79
C LEU A 102 26.35 12.65 1.45
N GLU A 103 27.13 11.96 2.27
CA GLU A 103 28.35 12.50 2.90
C GLU A 103 29.38 12.88 1.83
N HIS A 104 29.73 11.95 0.94
CA HIS A 104 30.68 12.20 -0.15
C HIS A 104 30.26 13.36 -1.05
N SER A 105 28.97 13.44 -1.39
CA SER A 105 28.46 14.53 -2.23
C SER A 105 28.40 15.87 -1.50
N THR A 106 28.30 15.87 -0.16
CA THR A 106 28.32 17.08 0.66
C THR A 106 29.76 17.58 0.87
N GLU A 107 30.72 16.67 1.06
CA GLU A 107 32.14 16.98 1.21
C GLU A 107 32.73 17.64 -0.05
N HIS A 108 32.36 17.15 -1.23
CA HIS A 108 32.86 17.66 -2.51
C HIS A 108 31.89 18.64 -3.19
N LEU A 109 30.88 19.16 -2.48
CA LEU A 109 29.83 19.96 -3.09
C LEU A 109 30.40 21.20 -3.81
N ASP A 110 31.33 21.91 -3.16
CA ASP A 110 31.93 23.13 -3.70
C ASP A 110 32.77 22.83 -4.94
N GLU A 111 33.61 21.79 -4.89
CA GLU A 111 34.43 21.32 -6.02
C GLU A 111 33.56 20.89 -7.22
N ILE A 112 32.45 20.20 -6.95
CA ILE A 112 31.49 19.78 -7.98
C ILE A 112 30.80 21.00 -8.59
N ILE A 113 30.41 21.99 -7.80
CA ILE A 113 29.78 23.22 -8.29
C ILE A 113 30.76 24.03 -9.15
N GLU A 114 32.01 24.17 -8.70
CA GLU A 114 33.07 24.84 -9.46
C GLU A 114 33.31 24.13 -10.79
N THR A 115 33.49 22.81 -10.76
CA THR A 115 33.66 21.98 -11.97
C THR A 115 32.47 22.13 -12.93
N ILE A 116 31.23 22.12 -12.42
CA ILE A 116 30.04 22.32 -13.26
C ILE A 116 30.04 23.72 -13.87
N SER A 117 30.40 24.76 -13.10
CA SER A 117 30.47 26.14 -13.58
C SER A 117 31.49 26.28 -14.70
N ASP A 118 32.69 25.74 -14.51
CA ASP A 118 33.78 25.85 -15.49
C ASP A 118 33.46 25.09 -16.78
N GLU A 119 32.96 23.85 -16.66
CA GLU A 119 32.60 23.00 -17.80
C GLU A 119 31.34 23.48 -18.56
N THR A 120 30.57 24.39 -17.98
CA THR A 120 29.36 24.97 -18.61
C THR A 120 29.52 26.46 -18.95
N ALA A 121 30.69 27.06 -18.69
CA ALA A 121 30.90 28.50 -18.87
C ALA A 121 30.67 28.97 -20.31
N ASP A 122 31.03 28.15 -21.30
CA ASP A 122 30.88 28.44 -22.73
C ASP A 122 29.51 28.06 -23.31
N ASP A 123 28.61 27.47 -22.49
CA ASP A 123 27.30 27.06 -22.96
C ASP A 123 26.43 28.28 -23.30
N LYS A 124 25.91 28.32 -24.52
CA LYS A 124 24.98 29.38 -24.97
C LYS A 124 23.64 29.38 -24.22
N SER A 125 23.35 28.31 -23.47
CA SER A 125 22.09 28.11 -22.75
C SER A 125 22.36 27.59 -21.35
N PRO A 126 21.71 28.15 -20.31
CA PRO A 126 21.90 27.72 -18.92
C PRO A 126 21.26 26.36 -18.61
N ARG A 127 20.65 25.70 -19.61
CA ARG A 127 19.88 24.47 -19.41
C ARG A 127 20.76 23.32 -18.93
N ARG A 128 21.93 23.12 -19.53
CA ARG A 128 22.84 22.03 -19.17
C ARG A 128 23.36 22.21 -17.74
N GLN A 129 23.80 23.43 -17.39
CA GLN A 129 24.19 23.78 -16.03
C GLN A 129 23.07 23.53 -15.01
N ALA A 130 21.83 23.96 -15.31
CA ALA A 130 20.69 23.76 -14.41
C ALA A 130 20.35 22.27 -14.21
N GLU A 131 20.46 21.45 -15.27
CA GLU A 131 20.24 20.00 -15.19
C GLU A 131 21.34 19.32 -14.33
N MET A 132 22.60 19.74 -14.48
CA MET A 132 23.73 19.25 -13.67
C MET A 132 23.59 19.65 -12.20
N MET A 133 23.33 20.94 -11.91
CA MET A 133 23.11 21.44 -10.55
C MET A 133 21.92 20.73 -9.88
N LYS A 134 20.87 20.40 -10.64
CA LYS A 134 19.74 19.64 -10.13
C LYS A 134 20.12 18.21 -9.74
N ALA A 135 20.97 17.55 -10.52
CA ALA A 135 21.45 16.20 -10.22
C ALA A 135 22.29 16.16 -8.92
N VAL A 136 22.98 17.27 -8.62
CA VAL A 136 23.75 17.47 -7.39
C VAL A 136 22.89 18.03 -6.24
N SER A 137 21.67 18.53 -6.48
CA SER A 137 20.77 18.93 -5.39
C SER A 137 20.06 17.70 -4.76
N HIS A 138 20.63 17.12 -3.69
CA HIS A 138 20.25 15.81 -3.11
C HIS A 138 18.85 15.70 -2.41
N SER A 139 17.85 16.52 -2.76
CA SER A 139 16.52 16.51 -2.10
C SER A 139 15.75 15.18 -2.19
N MET A 140 15.85 14.48 -3.32
CA MET A 140 15.19 13.18 -3.52
C MET A 140 15.84 12.07 -2.66
N ARG A 141 17.18 12.02 -2.60
CA ARG A 141 17.92 11.02 -1.81
C ARG A 141 17.67 11.15 -0.31
N ALA A 142 17.64 12.37 0.21
CA ALA A 142 17.28 12.62 1.62
C ALA A 142 15.87 12.13 1.96
N ASN A 143 14.90 12.31 1.05
CA ASN A 143 13.54 11.81 1.23
C ASN A 143 13.45 10.27 1.17
N ILE A 144 14.24 9.63 0.29
CA ILE A 144 14.32 8.18 0.23
C ILE A 144 14.95 7.63 1.52
N LEU A 145 16.05 8.21 2.01
CA LEU A 145 16.68 7.81 3.27
C LEU A 145 15.72 7.91 4.45
N LYS A 146 14.98 9.02 4.55
CA LYS A 146 13.91 9.18 5.55
C LYS A 146 12.85 8.09 5.45
N THR A 147 12.43 7.75 4.23
CA THR A 147 11.44 6.70 3.98
C THR A 147 11.98 5.34 4.41
N ILE A 148 13.24 5.03 4.08
CA ILE A 148 13.89 3.77 4.49
C ILE A 148 14.00 3.70 6.02
N ALA A 149 14.47 4.76 6.67
CA ALA A 149 14.53 4.82 8.13
C ALA A 149 13.15 4.59 8.77
N GLN A 150 12.09 5.21 8.24
CA GLN A 150 10.72 4.97 8.68
C GLN A 150 10.29 3.51 8.47
N THR A 151 10.60 2.91 7.31
CA THR A 151 10.27 1.50 7.05
C THR A 151 11.00 0.54 7.98
N VAL A 152 12.29 0.79 8.27
CA VAL A 152 13.08 0.01 9.23
C VAL A 152 12.47 0.10 10.62
N THR A 153 12.09 1.31 11.08
CA THR A 153 11.42 1.45 12.40
C THR A 153 10.07 0.76 12.47
N LEU A 154 9.34 0.66 11.36
CA LEU A 154 8.07 -0.08 11.30
C LEU A 154 8.29 -1.60 11.29
N LEU A 155 9.39 -2.07 10.70
CA LEU A 155 9.81 -3.47 10.69
C LEU A 155 10.32 -3.92 12.06
N GLY A 156 11.25 -3.18 12.67
CA GLY A 156 11.78 -3.45 14.01
C GLY A 156 10.78 -3.11 15.15
N GLY A 157 9.76 -2.30 14.85
CA GLY A 157 8.81 -1.72 15.81
C GLY A 157 7.54 -2.52 16.08
N LYS A 158 7.57 -3.86 15.98
CA LYS A 158 6.55 -4.75 16.58
C LYS A 158 7.10 -5.98 17.31
N ALA A 159 8.39 -5.98 17.68
CA ALA A 159 8.92 -6.97 18.62
C ALA A 159 8.97 -6.49 20.08
N GLY A 160 8.64 -5.21 20.37
CA GLY A 160 8.67 -4.65 21.73
C GLY A 160 7.54 -3.65 22.02
N SER A 161 6.57 -4.08 22.83
CA SER A 161 5.88 -3.31 23.88
C SER A 161 5.28 -1.92 23.56
N LYS A 162 4.07 -1.91 22.98
CA LYS A 162 2.98 -1.13 23.59
C LYS A 162 1.81 -2.07 23.85
N LYS A 163 1.70 -2.57 25.10
CA LYS A 163 0.48 -3.25 25.59
C LYS A 163 -0.71 -2.39 25.17
N GLY A 164 -1.68 -2.97 24.48
CA GLY A 164 -2.84 -2.23 24.02
C GLY A 164 -3.51 -1.52 25.21
N LYS A 165 -4.14 -0.36 24.99
CA LYS A 165 -4.80 0.44 26.04
C LYS A 165 -5.72 -0.40 26.95
N LYS A 166 -6.32 -1.46 26.39
CA LYS A 166 -7.18 -2.42 27.11
C LYS A 166 -6.40 -3.31 28.09
N GLU A 167 -5.17 -3.67 27.76
CA GLU A 167 -4.31 -4.52 28.58
C GLU A 167 -3.61 -3.72 29.67
N GLN A 168 -3.27 -2.44 29.40
CA GLN A 168 -2.85 -1.50 30.44
C GLN A 168 -3.95 -1.26 31.48
N GLN A 169 -5.19 -1.04 31.04
CA GLN A 169 -6.33 -0.88 31.95
C GLN A 169 -6.62 -2.15 32.77
N LYS A 170 -6.37 -3.33 32.19
CA LYS A 170 -6.52 -4.60 32.90
C LYS A 170 -5.44 -4.77 33.98
N ASP A 171 -4.18 -4.51 33.66
CA ASP A 171 -3.08 -4.54 34.63
C ASP A 171 -3.29 -3.51 35.75
N GLU A 172 -3.78 -2.31 35.43
CA GLU A 172 -4.10 -1.27 36.41
C GLU A 172 -5.27 -1.69 37.32
N ALA A 173 -6.31 -2.32 36.77
CA ALA A 173 -7.43 -2.86 37.54
C ALA A 173 -7.00 -4.04 38.44
N GLU A 174 -6.11 -4.91 37.97
CA GLU A 174 -5.56 -6.02 38.77
C GLU A 174 -4.63 -5.54 39.88
N LYS A 175 -3.86 -4.48 39.64
CA LYS A 175 -3.06 -3.81 40.70
C LYS A 175 -3.94 -3.05 41.69
N ALA A 176 -5.07 -2.50 41.25
CA ALA A 176 -6.02 -1.86 42.16
C ALA A 176 -6.84 -2.86 42.98
N SER A 177 -7.07 -4.08 42.45
CA SER A 177 -7.79 -5.15 43.15
C SER A 177 -6.92 -5.94 44.13
N SER A 178 -5.60 -5.82 44.04
CA SER A 178 -4.63 -6.45 44.95
C SER A 178 -3.88 -5.39 45.77
N GLY A 179 -4.18 -5.30 47.07
CA GLY A 179 -3.53 -4.37 47.99
C GLY A 179 -4.49 -3.74 49.00
N ARG A 180 -4.18 -2.52 49.45
CA ARG A 180 -4.90 -1.80 50.51
C ARG A 180 -6.40 -1.56 50.20
N PHE A 181 -6.82 -1.69 48.94
CA PHE A 181 -8.20 -1.53 48.47
C PHE A 181 -8.84 -2.83 47.97
N ALA A 182 -8.23 -4.00 48.27
CA ALA A 182 -8.83 -5.28 47.93
C ALA A 182 -10.21 -5.43 48.62
N PRO A 183 -11.24 -5.94 47.91
CA PRO A 183 -12.55 -6.13 48.50
C PRO A 183 -12.45 -7.14 49.66
N MET A 184 -12.94 -6.77 50.84
CA MET A 184 -12.93 -7.63 52.02
C MET A 184 -13.69 -8.94 51.74
N THR A 185 -13.10 -10.06 52.15
CA THR A 185 -13.73 -11.37 52.10
C THR A 185 -15.03 -11.34 52.92
N GLN A 186 -16.14 -11.73 52.30
CA GLN A 186 -17.42 -11.74 52.97
C GLN A 186 -17.40 -12.71 54.17
N PRO A 187 -17.97 -12.32 55.32
CA PRO A 187 -18.00 -13.19 56.49
C PRO A 187 -18.83 -14.44 56.18
N LYS A 188 -18.25 -15.62 56.48
CA LYS A 188 -18.92 -16.91 56.29
C LYS A 188 -20.04 -17.04 57.33
N LEU A 189 -21.27 -17.16 56.85
CA LEU A 189 -22.44 -17.44 57.67
C LEU A 189 -22.37 -18.90 58.17
N VAL A 190 -21.90 -19.10 59.41
CA VAL A 190 -21.93 -20.41 60.06
C VAL A 190 -23.34 -20.60 60.64
N VAL A 191 -24.25 -21.19 59.85
CA VAL A 191 -25.55 -21.63 60.36
C VAL A 191 -25.37 -23.02 60.98
N ASN A 192 -25.27 -23.07 62.30
CA ASN A 192 -25.27 -24.31 63.07
C ASN A 192 -26.72 -24.71 63.34
N ASN A 193 -27.35 -25.44 62.41
CA ASN A 193 -28.67 -26.04 62.65
C ASN A 193 -28.50 -27.30 63.52
N GLY A 194 -28.30 -27.08 64.81
CA GLY A 194 -28.39 -28.09 65.85
C GLY A 194 -29.78 -28.72 65.81
N LYS A 195 -29.83 -29.98 65.38
CA LYS A 195 -31.01 -30.84 65.34
C LYS A 195 -31.61 -30.95 66.75
N ARG A 196 -32.71 -30.24 67.03
CA ARG A 196 -33.53 -30.52 68.23
C ARG A 196 -34.18 -31.89 68.05
N ARG A 197 -33.57 -32.91 68.66
CA ARG A 197 -34.24 -34.15 69.04
C ARG A 197 -34.47 -34.02 70.52
N ASP A 198 -35.72 -33.83 70.94
CA ASP A 198 -36.19 -34.10 72.29
C ASP A 198 -37.69 -34.39 72.22
N GLY A 199 -38.09 -35.53 72.79
CA GLY A 199 -39.49 -35.93 73.04
C GLY A 199 -39.95 -37.12 72.22
#